data_AF-A0A517YL80-F1
#
_entry.id   AF-A0A517YL80-F1
#
_cell.length_a   1.000
_cell.length_b   1.000
_cell.length_c   1.000
_cell.angle_alpha   90.00
_cell.angle_beta   90.00
_cell.angle_gamma   90.00
#
_symmetry.space_group_name_H-M   'P 1'
#
loop_
_entity.id
_entity.type
_entity.pdbx_description
1 polymer ?
#
loop_
_entity_poly.entity_id
_entity_poly.type
_entity_poly.pdbx_seq_one_letter_code
_entity_poly.pdbx_strand_id
1 'polypeptide(L)' 'MTNRAPLIVAIVLLLLPVLYVGSYFALVEHVPIRAMYQGHEVTVFVSGYRGCGPYAVLFFWPLEQIDRTVRPGAWG' A
#
# COMPACT_ATOMS: atom_id res chain seq x y z
N MET A 1 -15.97 37.79 -13.05
CA MET A 1 -14.82 36.91 -12.73
C MET A 1 -15.38 35.62 -12.14
N THR A 2 -15.30 34.50 -12.85
CA THR A 2 -15.88 33.23 -12.37
C THR A 2 -14.95 32.62 -11.33
N ASN A 3 -15.39 32.50 -10.08
CA ASN A 3 -14.61 31.88 -9.02
C ASN A 3 -14.52 30.36 -9.28
N ARG A 4 -13.32 29.88 -9.64
CA ARG A 4 -13.06 28.45 -9.91
C ARG A 4 -12.64 27.67 -8.65
N ALA A 5 -12.48 28.34 -7.51
CA ALA A 5 -12.05 27.68 -6.26
C ALA A 5 -12.95 26.50 -5.86
N PRO A 6 -14.30 26.57 -5.94
CA PRO A 6 -15.14 25.43 -5.58
C PRO A 6 -14.90 24.21 -6.49
N LEU A 7 -14.69 24.44 -7.78
CA LEU A 7 -14.42 23.38 -8.75
C LEU A 7 -13.06 22.72 -8.48
N ILE A 8 -12.03 23.52 -8.20
CA ILE A 8 -10.69 23.00 -7.89
C ILE A 8 -10.73 22.17 -6.61
N VAL A 9 -11.40 22.65 -5.57
CA VAL A 9 -11.57 21.90 -4.31
C VAL A 9 -12.29 20.58 -4.56
N ALA A 10 -13.37 20.59 -5.35
CA ALA A 10 -14.08 19.36 -5.70
C ALA A 10 -13.17 18.34 -6.43
N ILE A 11 -12.37 18.81 -7.40
CA ILE A 11 -11.42 17.94 -8.12
C ILE A 11 -10.39 17.34 -7.16
N VAL A 12 -9.80 18.16 -6.29
CA VAL A 12 -8.79 17.68 -5.32
C VAL A 12 -9.40 16.64 -4.39
N LEU A 13 -10.59 16.90 -3.84
CA LEU A 13 -11.27 15.96 -2.94
C LEU A 13 -11.62 14.63 -3.63
N LEU A 14 -11.95 14.66 -4.92
CA LEU A 14 -12.19 13.45 -5.71
C LEU A 14 -10.91 12.70 -6.05
N LEU A 15 -9.79 13.39 -6.27
CA LEU A 15 -8.50 12.77 -6.60
C LEU A 15 -7.78 12.20 -5.37
N LEU A 16 -7.94 12.80 -4.19
CA LEU A 16 -7.30 12.34 -2.95
C LEU A 16 -7.45 10.83 -2.67
N PRO A 17 -8.65 10.22 -2.71
CA PRO A 17 -8.79 8.79 -2.45
C PRO A 17 -8.10 7.94 -3.53
N VAL A 18 -8.15 8.37 -4.80
CA VAL A 18 -7.49 7.67 -5.91
C VAL A 18 -5.97 7.72 -5.74
N LEU A 19 -5.43 8.89 -5.38
CA LEU A 19 -4.00 9.07 -5.12
C LEU A 19 -3.55 8.29 -3.87
N TYR A 20 -4.38 8.22 -2.84
CA TYR A 20 -4.08 7.44 -1.62
C TYR A 20 -3.95 5.95 -1.93
N VAL A 21 -4.94 5.38 -2.63
CA VAL A 21 -4.93 3.95 -3.01
C VAL A 21 -3.85 3.66 -4.06
N GLY A 22 -3.64 4.55 -5.03
CA GLY A 22 -2.58 4.41 -6.02
C GLY A 22 -1.18 4.41 -5.40
N SER A 23 -0.94 5.33 -4.45
CA SER A 23 0.33 5.40 -3.71
C SER A 23 0.58 4.12 -2.91
N TYR A 24 -0.46 3.56 -2.31
CA TYR A 24 -0.38 2.28 -1.60
C TYR A 24 0.10 1.15 -2.53
N PHE A 25 -0.54 0.97 -3.68
CA PHE A 25 -0.13 -0.09 -4.62
C PHE A 25 1.25 0.14 -5.22
N ALA A 26 1.66 1.40 -5.39
CA ALA A 26 3.01 1.73 -5.87
C ALA A 26 4.10 1.40 -4.84
N LEU A 27 3.77 1.47 -3.55
CA LEU A 27 4.71 1.27 -2.45
C LEU A 27 4.66 -0.14 -1.86
N VAL A 28 3.53 -0.81 -1.88
CA VAL A 28 3.43 -2.18 -1.35
C VAL A 28 4.31 -3.11 -2.17
N GLU A 29 5.21 -3.80 -1.48
CA GLU A 29 6.14 -4.73 -2.09
C GLU A 29 6.08 -6.07 -1.35
N HIS A 30 5.85 -7.13 -2.12
CA HIS A 30 5.90 -8.50 -1.64
C HIS A 30 7.25 -9.07 -2.04
N VAL A 31 8.26 -8.88 -1.19
CA VAL A 31 9.61 -9.38 -1.47
C VAL A 31 9.68 -10.84 -1.05
N PRO A 32 9.95 -11.79 -1.98
CA PRO A 32 10.26 -13.16 -1.61
C PRO A 32 11.66 -13.16 -0.97
N ILE A 33 11.72 -13.50 0.31
CA ILE A 33 12.97 -13.69 1.03
C ILE A 33 13.21 -15.19 1.20
N ARG A 34 14.39 -15.66 0.81
CA ARG A 34 14.84 -17.01 1.14
C ARG A 34 15.28 -17.02 2.60
N ALA A 35 14.59 -17.77 3.44
CA ALA A 35 14.94 -17.99 4.83
C ALA A 35 15.26 -19.46 5.08
N MET A 36 16.19 -19.73 6.01
CA MET A 36 16.35 -21.08 6.53
C MET A 36 15.38 -21.31 7.69
N TYR A 37 14.54 -22.33 7.59
CA TYR A 37 13.72 -22.81 8.69
C TYR A 37 14.04 -24.28 8.95
N GLN A 38 14.57 -24.60 10.14
CA GLN A 38 14.95 -25.96 10.53
C GLN A 38 15.89 -26.68 9.54
N GLY A 39 16.81 -25.96 8.91
CA GLY A 39 17.76 -26.54 7.95
C GLY A 39 17.23 -26.71 6.52
N HIS A 40 15.98 -26.31 6.25
CA HIS A 40 15.41 -26.25 4.91
C HIS A 40 15.32 -24.79 4.42
N GLU A 41 15.61 -24.58 3.13
CA GLU A 41 15.36 -23.29 2.47
C GLU A 41 13.86 -23.14 2.22
N VAL A 42 13.25 -22.13 2.83
CA VAL A 42 11.84 -21.77 2.67
C VAL A 42 11.79 -20.37 2.07
N THR A 43 10.96 -20.17 1.05
CA THR A 43 10.68 -18.83 0.55
C THR A 43 9.55 -18.23 1.39
N VAL A 44 9.84 -17.15 2.09
CA VAL A 44 8.87 -16.38 2.90
C VAL A 44 8.63 -15.05 2.22
N PHE A 45 7.38 -14.66 2.06
CA PHE A 45 7.03 -13.35 1.52
C PHE A 45 7.00 -12.36 2.67
N VAL A 46 7.98 -11.45 2.71
CA VAL A 46 7.90 -10.30 3.62
C VAL A 46 7.20 -9.20 2.86
N SER A 47 5.99 -8.89 3.32
CA SER A 47 5.22 -7.77 2.80
C SER A 47 5.65 -6.50 3.52
N GLY A 48 6.07 -5.48 2.77
CA GLY A 48 6.53 -4.21 3.30
C GLY A 48 6.28 -3.05 2.33
N TYR A 49 6.67 -1.83 2.72
CA TYR A 49 6.56 -0.65 1.87
C TYR A 49 7.94 -0.30 1.29
N ARG A 50 8.06 -0.33 -0.03
CA ARG A 50 9.28 -0.02 -0.78
C ARG A 50 9.83 1.35 -0.40
N GLY A 51 11.05 1.36 0.15
CA GLY A 51 11.80 2.60 0.43
C GLY A 51 11.11 3.55 1.42
N CYS A 52 10.02 3.12 2.05
CA CYS A 52 9.28 3.93 2.99
C CYS A 52 9.57 3.48 4.41
N GLY A 53 9.93 4.45 5.25
CA GLY A 53 10.19 4.23 6.67
C GLY A 53 8.94 3.75 7.44
N PRO A 54 9.07 3.60 8.77
CA PRO A 54 8.04 3.00 9.62
C PRO A 54 6.67 3.70 9.56
N TYR A 55 6.63 4.96 9.13
CA TYR A 55 5.39 5.73 8.98
C TYR A 55 4.46 5.22 7.88
N ALA A 56 4.99 4.60 6.80
CA ALA A 56 4.13 4.07 5.75
C ALA A 56 3.26 2.91 6.25
N VAL A 57 3.80 2.11 7.17
CA VAL A 57 3.02 1.07 7.85
C VAL A 57 1.83 1.71 8.55
N LEU A 58 2.04 2.70 9.41
CA LEU A 58 0.94 3.35 10.13
C LEU A 58 -0.09 4.00 9.19
N PHE A 59 0.38 4.67 8.13
CA PHE A 59 -0.48 5.43 7.23
C PHE A 59 -1.33 4.55 6.30
N PHE A 60 -0.78 3.42 5.87
CA PHE A 60 -1.45 2.50 4.95
C PHE A 60 -2.01 1.24 5.63
N TRP A 61 -1.79 1.06 6.93
CA TRP A 61 -2.25 -0.11 7.68
C TRP A 61 -3.74 -0.44 7.47
N PRO A 62 -4.69 0.52 7.52
CA PRO A 62 -6.09 0.20 7.28
C PRO A 62 -6.34 -0.35 5.87
N LEU A 63 -5.69 0.23 4.86
CA LEU A 63 -5.81 -0.20 3.48
C LEU A 63 -5.17 -1.57 3.26
N GLU A 64 -4.07 -1.84 3.96
CA GLU A 64 -3.42 -3.14 3.99
C GLU A 64 -4.30 -4.25 4.57
N GLN A 65 -5.08 -3.98 5.62
CA GLN A 65 -6.03 -4.98 6.15
C GLN A 65 -7.12 -5.32 5.12
N ILE A 66 -7.62 -4.30 4.41
CA ILE A 66 -8.58 -4.49 3.32
C ILE A 66 -7.93 -5.32 2.21
N ASP A 67 -6.70 -4.97 1.81
CA ASP A 67 -6.01 -5.67 0.74
C ASP A 67 -5.72 -7.14 1.07
N ARG A 68 -5.31 -7.45 2.31
CA ARG A 68 -5.16 -8.83 2.81
C ARG A 68 -6.46 -9.61 2.74
N THR A 69 -7.58 -8.94 2.97
CA THR A 69 -8.91 -9.57 2.92
C THR A 69 -9.34 -9.83 1.47
N VAL A 70 -9.09 -8.88 0.56
CA VAL A 70 -9.53 -8.95 -0.83
C VAL A 70 -8.58 -9.79 -1.69
N ARG A 71 -7.28 -9.78 -1.41
CA ARG A 71 -6.22 -10.47 -2.17
C ARG A 71 -5.36 -11.37 -1.26
N PRO A 72 -5.93 -12.34 -0.53
CA PRO A 72 -5.16 -13.17 0.40
C PRO A 72 -3.95 -13.86 -0.28
N GLY A 73 -4.09 -14.31 -1.53
CA GLY A 73 -2.99 -14.95 -2.26
C GLY A 73 -1.81 -14.03 -2.61
N ALA A 74 -1.96 -12.71 -2.53
CA ALA A 74 -0.83 -11.78 -2.67
C ALA A 74 -0.04 -11.61 -1.35
N TRP A 75 -0.65 -11.99 -0.22
CA TRP A 75 -0.10 -11.78 1.13
C TRP A 75 0.46 -13.04 1.79
N GLY A 76 0.32 -14.21 1.16
CA GLY A 76 0.83 -15.50 1.64
C GLY A 76 -0.25 -16.38 2.24
#